data_AF-W1US97-F1
#
_entry.id   AF-W1US97-F1
#
_cell.length_a   1.000
_cell.length_b   1.000
_cell.length_c   1.000
_cell.angle_alpha   90.00
_cell.angle_beta   90.00
_cell.angle_gamma   90.00
#
_symmetry.space_group_name_H-M   'P 1'
#
loop_
_entity.id
_entity.type
_entity.pdbx_description
1 polymer ?
#
loop_
_entity_poly.entity_id
_entity_poly.type
_entity_poly.pdbx_seq_one_letter_code
_entity_poly.pdbx_strand_id
1 'polypeptide(L)'
;MSNEKNINTNVEKKDATAVAHEIKGELTYEDKVIQKIIGLSLENVSGLLGIDGGFFSNLKEKIVNSDDVTSGVNVEVGKTQVAVDLNIIAEYQKNVPALYSEIREIVSSEVAKMTDLEVV
;
A
#
# COMPACT_ATOMS: atom_id res chain seq x y z
N MET A 1 -17.72 -79.23 18.25
CA MET A 1 -16.68 -79.13 17.20
C MET A 1 -16.95 -77.81 16.48
N SER A 2 -16.42 -76.69 16.98
CA SER A 2 -15.17 -76.04 16.50
C SER A 2 -15.37 -75.51 15.08
N ASN A 3 -15.18 -74.24 14.69
CA ASN A 3 -14.52 -73.04 15.22
C ASN A 3 -15.18 -71.82 14.51
N GLU A 4 -15.43 -70.70 15.18
CA GLU A 4 -14.58 -69.49 15.21
C GLU A 4 -13.94 -69.07 13.85
N LYS A 5 -14.39 -67.94 13.28
CA LYS A 5 -13.59 -66.71 13.32
C LYS A 5 -14.40 -65.45 12.98
N ASN A 6 -14.49 -64.61 14.01
CA ASN A 6 -14.81 -63.18 13.96
C ASN A 6 -13.60 -62.42 13.37
N ILE A 7 -13.84 -61.48 12.46
CA ILE A 7 -12.92 -60.34 12.26
C ILE A 7 -13.68 -59.14 11.71
N ASN A 8 -14.11 -58.27 12.64
CA ASN A 8 -14.17 -56.83 12.42
C ASN A 8 -12.74 -56.31 12.24
N THR A 9 -12.46 -55.58 11.16
CA THR A 9 -11.38 -54.60 11.15
C THR A 9 -11.79 -53.40 10.33
N ASN A 10 -12.29 -52.39 11.04
CA ASN A 10 -12.26 -50.99 10.68
C ASN A 10 -10.80 -50.57 10.45
N VAL A 11 -10.42 -50.14 9.25
CA VAL A 11 -9.16 -49.42 9.03
C VAL A 11 -9.37 -48.32 8.00
N GLU A 12 -9.52 -47.11 8.55
CA GLU A 12 -9.02 -45.85 8.03
C GLU A 12 -9.60 -45.34 6.72
N LYS A 13 -10.66 -44.55 6.88
CA LYS A 13 -10.88 -43.35 6.08
C LYS A 13 -9.59 -42.53 6.15
N LYS A 14 -8.73 -42.65 5.13
CA LYS A 14 -7.59 -41.76 4.90
C LYS A 14 -8.16 -40.39 4.55
N ASP A 15 -8.57 -39.65 5.57
CA ASP A 15 -8.55 -38.19 5.52
C ASP A 15 -7.08 -37.84 5.27
N ALA A 16 -6.75 -37.62 4.00
CA ALA A 16 -5.49 -37.03 3.61
C ALA A 16 -5.52 -35.60 4.15
N THR A 17 -5.13 -35.44 5.41
CA THR A 17 -4.80 -34.16 6.00
C THR A 17 -3.63 -33.62 5.20
N ALA A 18 -3.93 -32.88 4.15
CA ALA A 18 -2.99 -31.99 3.52
C ALA A 18 -2.58 -31.00 4.61
N VAL A 19 -1.46 -31.29 5.28
CA VAL A 19 -0.74 -30.33 6.10
C VAL A 19 -0.32 -29.23 5.15
N ALA A 20 -1.20 -28.25 4.97
CA ALA A 20 -0.87 -26.97 4.38
C ALA A 20 0.28 -26.43 5.21
N HIS A 21 1.49 -26.44 4.65
CA HIS A 21 2.57 -25.67 5.20
C HIS A 21 2.16 -24.21 5.06
N GLU A 22 1.63 -23.63 6.13
CA GLU A 22 1.38 -22.20 6.18
C GLU A 22 2.72 -21.49 5.94
N ILE A 23 2.79 -20.76 4.83
CA ILE A 23 3.93 -19.92 4.52
C ILE A 23 3.89 -18.77 5.51
N LYS A 24 4.77 -18.79 6.51
CA LYS A 24 4.94 -17.69 7.44
C LYS A 24 5.71 -16.57 6.75
N GLY A 25 5.17 -15.37 6.78
CA GLY A 25 5.79 -14.17 6.22
C GLY A 25 5.17 -12.91 6.80
N GLU A 26 5.87 -11.79 6.63
CA GLU A 26 5.39 -10.45 6.97
C GLU A 26 5.43 -9.61 5.70
N LEU A 27 4.36 -8.88 5.43
CA LEU A 27 4.30 -7.91 4.33
C LEU A 27 4.81 -6.57 4.85
N THR A 28 5.84 -6.03 4.20
CA THR A 28 6.40 -4.72 4.50
C THR A 28 6.49 -3.90 3.23
N TYR A 29 6.38 -2.59 3.34
CA TYR A 29 6.49 -1.68 2.21
C TYR A 29 7.71 -0.78 2.38
N GLU A 30 8.43 -0.54 1.30
CA GLU A 30 9.42 0.55 1.28
C GLU A 30 8.72 1.90 1.12
N ASP A 31 9.30 2.94 1.73
CA ASP A 31 8.79 4.31 1.65
C ASP A 31 8.55 4.76 0.19
N LYS A 32 9.44 4.36 -0.73
CA LYS A 32 9.33 4.66 -2.16
C LYS A 32 8.04 4.14 -2.80
N VAL A 33 7.49 3.03 -2.31
CA VAL A 33 6.21 2.50 -2.81
C VAL A 33 5.08 3.45 -2.41
N ILE A 34 5.04 3.86 -1.14
CA ILE A 34 3.99 4.76 -0.64
C ILE A 34 4.10 6.15 -1.26
N GLN A 35 5.32 6.69 -1.39
CA GLN A 35 5.58 7.95 -2.09
C GLN A 35 5.04 7.91 -3.52
N LYS A 36 5.19 6.79 -4.23
CA LYS A 36 4.70 6.62 -5.59
C LYS A 36 3.18 6.54 -5.68
N ILE A 37 2.54 5.85 -4.73
CA ILE A 37 1.07 5.83 -4.62
C ILE A 37 0.57 7.26 -4.47
N ILE A 38 1.05 7.98 -3.44
CA ILE A 38 0.64 9.36 -3.14
C ILE A 38 0.84 10.27 -4.34
N GLY A 39 2.03 10.25 -4.92
CA GLY A 39 2.37 11.15 -6.00
C GLY A 39 1.51 10.92 -7.26
N LEU A 40 1.25 9.66 -7.63
CA LEU A 40 0.35 9.35 -8.74
C LEU A 40 -1.11 9.68 -8.43
N SER A 41 -1.57 9.43 -7.20
CA SER A 41 -2.93 9.75 -6.77
C SER A 41 -3.23 11.25 -6.84
N LEU A 42 -2.21 12.09 -6.68
CA LEU A 42 -2.33 13.55 -6.67
C LEU A 42 -2.18 14.22 -8.04
N GLU A 43 -1.85 13.49 -9.10
CA GLU A 43 -1.57 14.05 -10.45
C GLU A 43 -2.71 14.90 -11.02
N ASN A 44 -3.96 14.55 -10.72
CA ASN A 44 -5.15 15.18 -11.33
C ASN A 44 -6.00 16.01 -10.35
N VAL A 45 -5.44 16.36 -9.18
CA VAL A 45 -6.16 17.15 -8.18
C VAL A 45 -6.30 18.60 -8.64
N SER A 46 -7.54 19.11 -8.70
CA SER A 46 -7.82 20.45 -9.21
C SER A 46 -7.23 21.53 -8.30
N GLY A 47 -6.36 22.37 -8.85
CA GLY A 47 -5.72 23.46 -8.11
C GLY A 47 -4.47 23.04 -7.35
N LEU A 48 -4.01 21.79 -7.50
CA LEU A 48 -2.67 21.36 -7.13
C LEU A 48 -1.75 21.51 -8.34
N LEU A 49 -0.78 22.42 -8.27
CA LEU A 49 0.18 22.67 -9.36
C LEU A 49 1.48 21.86 -9.19
N GLY A 50 1.81 21.55 -7.94
CA GLY A 50 3.15 21.20 -7.49
C GLY A 50 3.11 20.35 -6.23
N ILE A 51 4.00 19.39 -6.13
CA ILE A 51 4.58 18.98 -4.85
C ILE A 51 6.02 19.50 -4.90
N ASP A 52 6.46 20.17 -3.84
CA ASP A 52 7.82 20.72 -3.72
C ASP A 52 8.87 19.63 -3.99
N GLY A 53 10.07 19.98 -4.47
CA GLY A 53 11.10 18.98 -4.83
C GLY A 53 10.94 18.30 -6.21
N GLY A 54 9.96 18.74 -7.02
CA GLY A 54 9.98 18.49 -8.47
C GLY A 54 9.19 17.27 -8.95
N PHE A 55 8.34 16.70 -8.09
CA PHE A 55 7.56 15.49 -8.40
C PHE A 55 6.76 15.61 -9.73
N PHE A 56 6.03 16.71 -9.95
CA PHE A 56 5.28 16.88 -11.21
C PHE A 56 6.15 17.32 -12.40
N SER A 57 7.31 17.92 -12.15
CA SER A 57 8.29 18.27 -13.19
C SER A 57 8.96 17.02 -13.78
N ASN A 58 9.05 15.94 -13.00
CA ASN A 58 9.71 14.69 -13.37
C ASN A 58 8.77 13.66 -14.00
N LEU A 59 7.46 13.72 -13.72
CA LEU A 59 6.47 12.79 -14.29
C LEU A 59 6.33 12.94 -15.81
N LYS A 60 6.54 14.15 -16.35
CA LYS A 60 6.35 14.42 -17.78
C LYS A 60 7.56 14.09 -18.68
N GLU A 61 8.81 14.09 -18.20
CA GLU A 61 9.93 14.13 -19.17
C GLU A 61 11.23 13.37 -18.89
N LYS A 62 11.45 12.66 -17.77
CA LYS A 62 12.76 12.02 -17.57
C LYS A 62 12.74 10.69 -16.81
N ILE A 63 12.79 9.60 -17.58
CA ILE A 63 13.51 8.38 -17.18
C ILE A 63 15.01 8.72 -17.25
N VAL A 64 15.54 9.40 -16.24
CA VAL A 64 16.98 9.62 -16.11
C VAL A 64 17.36 9.15 -14.71
N ASN A 65 18.39 8.29 -14.64
CA ASN A 65 19.01 7.76 -13.43
C ASN A 65 19.41 8.87 -12.45
N SER A 66 18.46 9.40 -11.71
CA SER A 66 18.64 10.33 -10.61
C SER A 66 17.81 9.76 -9.47
N ASP A 67 18.50 9.34 -8.41
CA ASP A 67 17.90 8.59 -7.30
C ASP A 67 17.00 9.44 -6.38
N ASP A 68 16.82 10.74 -6.68
CA ASP A 68 16.17 11.75 -5.81
C ASP A 68 14.84 12.30 -6.37
N VAL A 69 14.09 11.47 -7.11
CA VAL A 69 12.82 11.86 -7.75
C VAL A 69 11.64 11.99 -6.77
N THR A 70 11.86 11.79 -5.47
CA THR A 70 10.82 11.79 -4.42
C THR A 70 10.91 12.97 -3.45
N SER A 71 11.83 13.91 -3.72
CA SER A 71 11.88 15.19 -3.02
C SER A 71 10.48 15.82 -3.06
N GLY A 72 9.84 15.98 -1.90
CA GLY A 72 8.47 16.53 -1.79
C GLY A 72 7.46 15.73 -0.98
N VAL A 73 7.63 14.41 -0.95
CA VAL A 73 6.76 13.49 -0.20
C VAL A 73 7.64 12.74 0.78
N ASN A 74 7.60 13.14 2.06
CA ASN A 74 8.30 12.40 3.10
C ASN A 74 7.32 11.43 3.76
N VAL A 75 7.75 10.19 3.94
CA VAL A 75 6.91 9.11 4.42
C VAL A 75 7.69 8.30 5.43
N GLU A 76 7.04 7.96 6.54
CA GLU A 76 7.55 6.99 7.50
C GLU A 76 6.57 5.83 7.62
N VAL A 77 6.97 4.66 7.09
CA VAL A 77 6.12 3.47 7.03
C VAL A 77 6.30 2.60 8.27
N GLY A 78 5.20 2.38 8.99
CA GLY A 78 5.09 1.38 10.04
C GLY A 78 4.43 0.09 9.54
N LYS A 79 4.16 -0.84 10.47
CA LYS A 79 3.53 -2.12 10.14
C LYS A 79 2.06 -2.01 9.76
N THR A 80 1.34 -1.07 10.36
CA THR A 80 -0.11 -0.89 10.20
C THR A 80 -0.48 0.54 9.84
N GLN A 81 0.47 1.46 9.96
CA GLN A 81 0.23 2.89 9.83
C GLN A 81 1.37 3.53 9.05
N VAL A 82 1.09 4.69 8.49
CA VAL A 82 2.09 5.49 7.77
C VAL A 82 1.89 6.97 8.07
N ALA A 83 2.98 7.65 8.39
CA ALA A 83 3.00 9.11 8.51
C ALA A 83 3.39 9.73 7.18
N VAL A 84 2.69 10.79 6.77
CA VAL A 84 2.89 11.45 5.48
C VAL A 84 3.06 12.95 5.69
N ASP A 85 4.16 13.50 5.18
CA ASP A 85 4.43 14.93 5.12
C ASP A 85 4.57 15.38 3.65
N LEU A 86 3.82 16.42 3.31
CA LEU A 86 3.62 16.90 1.94
C LEU A 86 3.77 18.42 1.89
N ASN A 87 4.70 18.87 1.04
CA ASN A 87 4.82 20.27 0.67
C ASN A 87 4.20 20.49 -0.71
N ILE A 88 3.16 21.31 -0.80
CA ILE A 88 2.40 21.51 -2.05
C ILE A 88 2.52 22.93 -2.59
N ILE A 89 2.34 23.05 -3.91
CA ILE A 89 2.18 24.33 -4.62
C ILE A 89 0.73 24.40 -5.11
N ALA A 90 -0.05 25.31 -4.55
CA ALA A 90 -1.44 25.50 -4.90
C ALA A 90 -1.63 26.56 -6.00
N GLU A 91 -2.70 26.43 -6.77
CA GLU A 91 -3.12 27.41 -7.77
C GLU A 91 -3.59 28.72 -7.11
N TYR A 92 -3.23 29.85 -7.71
CA TYR A 92 -3.67 31.16 -7.25
C TYR A 92 -5.21 31.28 -7.26
N GLN A 93 -5.77 31.92 -6.22
CA GLN A 93 -7.22 32.05 -5.98
C GLN A 93 -7.98 30.74 -5.71
N LYS A 94 -7.29 29.61 -5.48
CA LYS A 94 -7.94 28.38 -5.01
C LYS A 94 -8.23 28.44 -3.49
N ASN A 95 -9.30 27.77 -3.06
CA ASN A 95 -9.59 27.58 -1.64
C ASN A 95 -8.64 26.50 -1.06
N VAL A 96 -7.60 26.94 -0.34
CA VAL A 96 -6.56 26.05 0.21
C VAL A 96 -7.11 25.06 1.25
N PRO A 97 -7.97 25.43 2.22
CA PRO A 97 -8.58 24.46 3.13
C PRO A 97 -9.37 23.34 2.44
N ALA A 98 -10.11 23.67 1.37
CA ALA A 98 -10.83 22.68 0.57
C ALA A 98 -9.85 21.75 -0.17
N LEU A 99 -8.81 22.32 -0.80
CA LEU A 99 -7.75 21.55 -1.46
C LEU A 99 -7.04 20.61 -0.48
N TYR A 100 -6.72 21.08 0.73
CA TYR A 100 -6.14 20.25 1.79
C TYR A 100 -7.04 19.06 2.14
N SER A 101 -8.34 19.30 2.29
CA SER A 101 -9.30 18.24 2.63
C SER A 101 -9.38 17.18 1.52
N GLU A 102 -9.43 17.62 0.26
CA GLU A 102 -9.41 16.75 -0.93
C GLU A 102 -8.12 15.91 -0.99
N ILE A 103 -6.95 16.53 -0.80
CA ILE A 103 -5.65 15.84 -0.78
C ILE A 103 -5.63 14.79 0.34
N ARG A 104 -6.08 15.14 1.56
CA ARG A 104 -6.11 14.22 2.71
C ARG A 104 -7.00 13.01 2.44
N GLU A 105 -8.18 13.23 1.86
CA GLU A 105 -9.11 12.15 1.51
C GLU A 105 -8.52 11.22 0.44
N ILE A 106 -7.92 11.78 -0.62
CA ILE A 106 -7.30 11.00 -1.69
C ILE A 106 -6.12 10.18 -1.17
N VAL A 107 -5.21 10.80 -0.41
CA VAL A 107 -4.02 10.12 0.13
C VAL A 107 -4.42 9.00 1.07
N SER A 108 -5.30 9.26 2.04
CA SER A 108 -5.75 8.24 2.99
C SER A 108 -6.47 7.09 2.29
N SER A 109 -7.35 7.38 1.33
CA SER A 109 -8.09 6.37 0.57
C SER A 109 -7.19 5.50 -0.29
N GLU A 110 -6.31 6.09 -1.09
CA GLU A 110 -5.51 5.33 -2.06
C GLU A 110 -4.41 4.50 -1.38
N VAL A 111 -3.80 5.02 -0.30
CA VAL A 111 -2.84 4.24 0.50
C VAL A 111 -3.54 3.06 1.16
N ALA A 112 -4.67 3.27 1.85
CA ALA A 112 -5.40 2.20 2.52
C ALA A 112 -5.87 1.13 1.53
N LYS A 113 -6.43 1.54 0.39
CA LYS A 113 -6.92 0.63 -0.66
C LYS A 113 -5.84 -0.27 -1.26
N MET A 114 -4.59 0.20 -1.35
CA MET A 114 -3.50 -0.57 -1.96
C MET A 114 -2.65 -1.35 -0.95
N THR A 115 -2.66 -0.95 0.32
CA THR A 115 -1.68 -1.45 1.30
C THR A 115 -2.26 -1.86 2.65
N ASP A 116 -3.55 -1.63 2.88
CA ASP A 116 -4.23 -1.78 4.18
C ASP A 116 -3.60 -0.94 5.32
N LEU A 117 -2.68 -0.03 5.01
CA LEU A 117 -2.08 0.88 5.98
C LEU A 117 -3.01 2.08 6.27
N GLU A 118 -3.07 2.47 7.54
CA GLU A 118 -3.76 3.69 7.98
C GLU A 118 -2.83 4.91 7.85
N VAL A 119 -3.28 5.96 7.17
CA VAL A 119 -2.57 7.24 7.15
C VAL A 119 -2.97 8.05 8.38
N VAL A 120 -1.98 8.47 9.18
CA VAL A 120 -2.18 9.17 10.46
C VAL A 120 -1.65 10.60 10.44
#